data_AF-A0A8T5QPW2-F1
#
_entry.id   AF-A0A8T5QPW2-F1
#
_cell.length_a   1.000
_cell.length_b   1.000
_cell.length_c   1.000
_cell.angle_alpha   90.00
_cell.angle_beta   90.00
_cell.angle_gamma   90.00
#
_symmetry.space_group_name_H-M   'P 1'
#
loop_
_entity.id
_entity.type
_entity.pdbx_description
1 polymer ?
#
loop_
_entity_poly.entity_id
_entity_poly.type
_entity_poly.pdbx_seq_one_letter_code
_entity_poly.pdbx_strand_id
1 'polypeptide(L)'
;MKLFKSKKGFDWAFLIVGVTILCLGFLYVQLDKKMDAFKTPIGHMQLDIISKNQQSKNLLFYADQSGRLAACDTIYELGKKGGFSGSSPCGSTAIMPAIGTLEPVAFSYWAKGKDKCYENVNFYKEFKNIFKDEFYLHLNRYNFVMGNFYFVQDNHEFMITDKKIVGSAVKNIEMEFVSAPTSGIGLGKYSFKPSFAVDFKTGLDDYFRIASAVDSLVSCKEPMQECINSLDTPGLKWSFQKIGLTTYVFSVEQDINCRFKGPKPKIMFAVEKPVSVPEVVTPPVPAPIVPPVPGA
;
A
#
# COMPACT_ATOMS: atom_id res chain seq x y z
N MET A 1 1.15 28.30 -85.55
CA MET A 1 1.15 26.83 -85.70
C MET A 1 1.74 26.44 -87.07
N LYS A 2 3.06 26.65 -87.29
CA LYS A 2 3.78 26.28 -88.54
C LYS A 2 4.61 25.00 -88.42
N LEU A 3 4.68 24.41 -87.21
CA LEU A 3 5.46 23.20 -86.92
C LEU A 3 4.91 21.93 -87.58
N PHE A 4 3.60 21.88 -87.89
CA PHE A 4 2.96 20.71 -88.50
C PHE A 4 3.09 20.62 -90.03
N LYS A 5 3.69 21.61 -90.70
CA LYS A 5 3.87 21.58 -92.17
C LYS A 5 5.25 21.10 -92.63
N SER A 6 6.20 20.94 -91.70
CA SER A 6 7.55 20.46 -91.99
C SER A 6 7.70 19.04 -91.46
N LYS A 7 8.15 18.09 -92.31
CA LYS A 7 8.40 16.69 -91.92
C LYS A 7 9.30 16.59 -90.68
N LYS A 8 10.30 17.48 -90.58
CA LYS A 8 11.22 17.58 -89.43
C LYS A 8 10.53 18.08 -88.14
N GLY A 9 9.51 18.92 -88.27
CA GLY A 9 8.74 19.42 -87.11
C GLY A 9 7.84 18.34 -86.51
N PHE A 10 7.34 17.42 -87.34
CA PHE A 10 6.57 16.27 -86.90
C PHE A 10 7.45 15.25 -86.15
N ASP A 11 8.65 14.97 -86.65
CA ASP A 11 9.61 14.06 -85.98
C ASP A 11 10.02 14.58 -84.59
N TRP A 12 10.25 15.89 -84.45
CA TRP A 12 10.53 16.53 -83.16
C TRP A 12 9.34 16.46 -82.19
N ALA A 13 8.12 16.64 -82.69
CA ALA A 13 6.92 16.51 -81.86
C ALA A 13 6.78 15.07 -81.32
N PHE A 14 7.02 14.07 -82.15
CA PHE A 14 6.98 12.65 -81.74
C PHE A 14 8.05 12.33 -80.69
N LEU A 15 9.26 12.86 -80.85
CA LEU A 15 10.36 12.67 -79.89
C LEU A 15 10.01 13.29 -78.52
N ILE A 16 9.50 14.53 -78.50
CA ILE A 16 9.09 15.22 -77.26
C ILE A 16 7.98 14.47 -76.54
N VAL A 17 6.98 13.98 -77.29
CA VAL A 17 5.89 13.15 -76.72
C VAL A 17 6.44 11.85 -76.15
N GLY A 18 7.34 11.18 -76.87
CA GLY A 18 7.99 9.95 -76.40
C GLY A 18 8.80 10.16 -75.10
N VAL A 19 9.59 11.23 -75.02
CA VAL A 19 10.36 11.58 -73.81
C VAL A 19 9.42 11.91 -72.65
N THR A 20 8.31 12.61 -72.92
CA THR A 20 7.33 12.98 -71.88
C THR A 20 6.64 11.75 -71.31
N ILE A 21 6.26 10.78 -72.15
CA ILE A 21 5.68 9.49 -71.71
C ILE A 21 6.70 8.71 -70.87
N LEU A 22 7.97 8.66 -71.28
CA LEU A 22 9.04 8.01 -70.52
C LEU A 22 9.25 8.67 -69.15
N CYS A 23 9.29 10.01 -69.09
CA CYS A 23 9.40 10.73 -67.83
C CYS A 23 8.21 10.48 -66.90
N LEU A 24 6.98 10.48 -67.43
CA LEU A 24 5.77 10.19 -66.65
C LEU A 24 5.77 8.74 -66.14
N GLY A 25 6.18 7.77 -66.96
CA GLY A 25 6.30 6.37 -66.55
C GLY A 25 7.35 6.17 -65.45
N PHE A 26 8.52 6.81 -65.58
CA PHE A 26 9.55 6.76 -64.55
C PHE A 26 9.09 7.43 -63.25
N LEU A 27 8.41 8.57 -63.33
CA LEU A 27 7.85 9.26 -62.17
C LEU A 27 6.80 8.40 -61.48
N TYR A 28 5.90 7.76 -62.24
CA TYR A 28 4.90 6.84 -61.72
C TYR A 28 5.53 5.67 -60.95
N VAL A 29 6.55 5.01 -61.53
CA VAL A 29 7.26 3.90 -60.85
C VAL A 29 7.96 4.38 -59.57
N GLN A 30 8.52 5.59 -59.55
CA GLN A 30 9.09 6.14 -58.32
C GLN A 30 8.03 6.47 -57.27
N LEU A 31 6.86 6.95 -57.70
CA LEU A 31 5.76 7.30 -56.81
C LEU A 31 5.13 6.05 -56.20
N ASP A 32 4.90 5.02 -57.00
CA ASP A 32 4.35 3.73 -56.58
C ASP A 32 5.25 3.03 -55.53
N LYS A 33 6.56 2.98 -55.81
CA LYS A 33 7.56 2.46 -54.85
C LYS A 33 7.60 3.24 -53.54
N LYS A 34 7.30 4.54 -53.57
CA LYS A 34 7.24 5.38 -52.37
C LYS A 34 5.90 5.29 -51.66
N MET A 35 4.78 5.14 -52.39
CA MET A 35 3.44 4.97 -51.82
C MET A 35 3.35 3.69 -50.96
N ASP A 36 4.01 2.61 -51.37
CA ASP A 36 4.13 1.41 -50.55
C ASP A 36 4.88 1.65 -49.22
N ALA A 37 5.82 2.59 -49.19
CA ALA A 37 6.51 3.01 -47.97
C ALA A 37 5.65 3.93 -47.08
N PHE A 38 4.60 4.56 -47.63
CA PHE A 38 3.62 5.39 -46.91
C PHE A 38 2.36 4.61 -46.47
N LYS A 39 2.42 3.27 -46.41
CA LYS A 39 1.29 2.43 -45.92
C LYS A 39 0.81 2.79 -44.50
N THR A 40 1.64 3.44 -43.70
CA THR A 40 1.18 4.09 -42.46
C THR A 40 0.59 5.46 -42.77
N PRO A 41 -0.69 5.73 -42.44
CA PRO A 41 -1.29 7.01 -42.74
C PRO A 41 -0.52 8.14 -42.06
N ILE A 42 -0.29 9.23 -42.79
CA ILE A 42 0.42 10.41 -42.29
C ILE A 42 -0.29 10.88 -41.01
N GLY A 43 0.45 10.99 -39.90
CA GLY A 43 -0.11 11.35 -38.60
C GLY A 43 -0.17 10.20 -37.58
N HIS A 44 -0.07 8.93 -37.99
CA HIS A 44 -0.13 7.81 -37.04
C HIS A 44 0.97 7.84 -36.00
N MET A 45 2.21 8.16 -36.39
CA MET A 45 3.32 8.26 -35.43
C MET A 45 3.05 9.35 -34.38
N GLN A 46 2.51 10.51 -34.81
CA GLN A 46 2.16 11.59 -33.89
C GLN A 46 1.02 11.19 -32.95
N LEU A 47 -0.03 10.53 -33.48
CA LEU A 47 -1.16 10.03 -32.68
C LEU A 47 -0.71 8.93 -31.71
N ASP A 48 0.19 8.05 -32.12
CA ASP A 48 0.76 7.01 -31.28
C ASP A 48 1.58 7.62 -30.14
N ILE A 49 2.43 8.62 -30.42
CA ILE A 49 3.19 9.34 -29.37
C ILE A 49 2.24 10.00 -28.37
N ILE A 50 1.18 10.67 -28.83
CA ILE A 50 0.19 11.32 -27.96
C ILE A 50 -0.54 10.27 -27.10
N SER A 51 -0.98 9.17 -27.72
CA SER A 51 -1.65 8.07 -27.03
C SER A 51 -0.75 7.42 -25.97
N LYS A 52 0.52 7.16 -26.31
CA LYS A 52 1.51 6.60 -25.37
C LYS A 52 1.84 7.57 -24.23
N ASN A 53 1.92 8.87 -24.49
CA ASN A 53 2.07 9.88 -23.45
C ASN A 53 0.88 9.85 -22.47
N GLN A 54 -0.36 9.76 -22.99
CA GLN A 54 -1.55 9.64 -22.13
C GLN A 54 -1.55 8.33 -21.32
N GLN A 55 -1.18 7.20 -21.95
CA GLN A 55 -1.01 5.91 -21.25
C GLN A 55 0.04 6.02 -20.13
N SER A 56 1.18 6.66 -20.39
CA SER A 56 2.22 6.89 -19.38
C SER A 56 1.73 7.74 -18.21
N LYS A 57 0.96 8.80 -18.48
CA LYS A 57 0.36 9.64 -17.41
C LYS A 57 -0.64 8.87 -16.57
N ASN A 58 -1.50 8.08 -17.22
CA ASN A 58 -2.46 7.24 -16.52
C ASN A 58 -1.77 6.20 -15.64
N LEU A 59 -0.67 5.62 -16.12
CA LEU A 59 0.10 4.69 -15.32
C LEU A 59 0.84 5.35 -14.16
N LEU A 60 1.43 6.53 -14.37
CA LEU A 60 2.06 7.28 -13.27
C LEU A 60 1.03 7.60 -12.18
N PHE A 61 -0.18 8.04 -12.58
CA PHE A 61 -1.29 8.25 -11.67
C PHE A 61 -1.70 6.96 -10.96
N TYR A 62 -1.82 5.85 -11.68
CA TYR A 62 -2.13 4.55 -11.10
C TYR A 62 -1.06 4.13 -10.07
N ALA A 63 0.23 4.26 -10.40
CA ALA A 63 1.33 3.92 -9.53
C ALA A 63 1.31 4.75 -8.23
N ASP A 64 1.06 6.05 -8.32
CA ASP A 64 0.87 6.92 -7.15
C ASP A 64 -0.34 6.47 -6.31
N GLN A 65 -1.52 6.31 -6.92
CA GLN A 65 -2.71 5.90 -6.17
C GLN A 65 -2.58 4.52 -5.54
N SER A 66 -1.96 3.55 -6.23
CA SER A 66 -1.66 2.23 -5.67
C SER A 66 -0.70 2.32 -4.50
N GLY A 67 0.35 3.15 -4.59
CA GLY A 67 1.25 3.42 -3.47
C GLY A 67 0.51 4.02 -2.28
N ARG A 68 -0.34 5.02 -2.50
CA ARG A 68 -1.18 5.62 -1.44
C ARG A 68 -2.09 4.58 -0.81
N LEU A 69 -2.86 3.83 -1.60
CA LEU A 69 -3.79 2.82 -1.10
C LEU A 69 -3.08 1.68 -0.38
N ALA A 70 -1.93 1.22 -0.89
CA ALA A 70 -1.12 0.21 -0.22
C ALA A 70 -0.61 0.71 1.13
N ALA A 71 -0.14 1.96 1.22
CA ALA A 71 0.25 2.57 2.49
C ALA A 71 -0.93 2.68 3.46
N CYS A 72 -2.10 3.11 2.99
CA CYS A 72 -3.33 3.15 3.79
C CYS A 72 -3.70 1.78 4.36
N ASP A 73 -3.72 0.74 3.51
CA ASP A 73 -4.05 -0.62 3.90
C ASP A 73 -3.01 -1.19 4.86
N THR A 74 -1.73 -0.83 4.68
CA THR A 74 -0.64 -1.23 5.58
C THR A 74 -0.83 -0.66 6.98
N ILE A 75 -1.11 0.64 7.11
CA ILE A 75 -1.34 1.26 8.42
C ILE A 75 -2.55 0.63 9.09
N TYR A 76 -3.61 0.36 8.32
CA TYR A 76 -4.80 -0.30 8.83
C TYR A 76 -4.49 -1.71 9.36
N GLU A 77 -3.78 -2.54 8.59
CA GLU A 77 -3.42 -3.89 9.00
C GLU A 77 -2.42 -3.90 10.16
N LEU A 78 -1.45 -3.00 10.17
CA LEU A 78 -0.56 -2.82 11.31
C LEU A 78 -1.33 -2.36 12.54
N GLY A 79 -2.24 -1.41 12.42
CA GLY A 79 -3.12 -1.00 13.52
C GLY A 79 -3.89 -2.19 14.10
N LYS A 80 -4.47 -3.04 13.25
CA LYS A 80 -5.15 -4.27 13.66
C LYS A 80 -4.21 -5.27 14.33
N LYS A 81 -2.98 -5.41 13.86
CA LYS A 81 -1.97 -6.33 14.40
C LYS A 81 -1.24 -5.77 15.61
N GLY A 82 -1.43 -4.50 15.96
CA GLY A 82 -0.61 -3.84 16.97
C GLY A 82 0.79 -3.53 16.54
N GLY A 83 0.96 -3.00 15.33
CA GLY A 83 2.28 -2.67 14.80
C GLY A 83 3.21 -3.87 14.64
N PHE A 84 2.71 -5.11 14.80
CA PHE A 84 3.48 -6.32 14.56
C PHE A 84 3.38 -6.78 13.12
N SER A 85 4.49 -7.34 12.62
CA SER A 85 4.48 -8.11 11.39
C SER A 85 3.72 -9.43 11.61
N GLY A 86 3.21 -10.02 10.53
CA GLY A 86 2.41 -11.25 10.61
C GLY A 86 3.14 -12.50 11.12
N SER A 87 4.46 -12.43 11.35
CA SER A 87 5.28 -13.54 11.82
C SER A 87 5.52 -13.55 13.35
N SER A 88 5.10 -12.50 14.06
CA SER A 88 5.27 -12.43 15.51
C SER A 88 4.19 -13.25 16.25
N PRO A 89 4.53 -13.93 17.36
CA PRO A 89 3.53 -14.54 18.25
C PRO A 89 2.59 -13.48 18.85
N CYS A 90 3.05 -12.23 18.94
CA CYS A 90 2.24 -11.06 19.19
C CYS A 90 1.68 -10.50 17.88
N GLY A 91 0.44 -10.04 17.85
CA GLY A 91 -0.21 -9.68 16.58
C GLY A 91 -0.86 -10.86 15.84
N SER A 92 -0.71 -12.09 16.33
CA SER A 92 -1.43 -13.25 15.83
C SER A 92 -2.94 -13.09 16.08
N THR A 93 -3.73 -13.15 15.00
CA THR A 93 -5.18 -13.04 15.07
C THR A 93 -5.77 -14.27 15.76
N ALA A 94 -6.22 -14.11 17.00
CA ALA A 94 -7.08 -15.11 17.61
C ALA A 94 -8.51 -14.92 17.12
N ILE A 95 -9.13 -16.04 16.74
CA ILE A 95 -10.53 -16.08 16.37
C ILE A 95 -11.25 -16.75 17.53
N MET A 96 -12.08 -15.98 18.25
CA MET A 96 -12.94 -16.55 19.27
C MET A 96 -14.41 -16.33 18.89
N PRO A 97 -15.29 -17.31 19.13
CA PRO A 97 -16.72 -17.05 19.14
C PRO A 97 -16.98 -16.08 20.30
N ALA A 98 -17.47 -14.87 19.99
CA ALA A 98 -17.92 -13.98 21.04
C ALA A 98 -19.16 -14.61 21.71
N ILE A 99 -19.17 -14.61 23.05
CA ILE A 99 -20.26 -15.21 23.83
C ILE A 99 -21.55 -14.47 23.45
N GLY A 100 -22.49 -15.18 22.82
CA GLY A 100 -23.78 -14.63 22.39
C GLY A 100 -23.82 -14.06 20.97
N THR A 101 -22.76 -14.16 20.16
CA THR A 101 -22.77 -13.77 18.75
C THR A 101 -22.40 -14.93 17.84
N LEU A 102 -23.07 -15.03 16.68
CA LEU A 102 -22.76 -16.04 15.66
C LEU A 102 -21.47 -15.72 14.90
N GLU A 103 -21.01 -14.48 14.95
CA GLU A 103 -19.83 -14.04 14.20
C GLU A 103 -18.55 -14.19 15.02
N PRO A 104 -17.52 -14.85 14.48
CA PRO A 104 -16.21 -14.89 15.10
C PRO A 104 -15.59 -13.49 15.12
N VAL A 105 -15.04 -13.09 16.26
CA VAL A 105 -14.30 -11.83 16.38
C VAL A 105 -12.82 -12.13 16.26
N ALA A 106 -12.20 -11.56 15.23
CA ALA A 106 -10.76 -11.59 15.01
C ALA A 106 -10.11 -10.44 15.77
N PHE A 107 -9.20 -10.75 16.70
CA PHE A 107 -8.43 -9.74 17.41
C PHE A 107 -6.97 -10.15 17.56
N SER A 108 -6.10 -9.15 17.67
CA SER A 108 -4.66 -9.36 17.84
C SER A 108 -4.26 -9.10 19.27
N TYR A 109 -3.45 -9.99 19.85
CA TYR A 109 -2.89 -9.75 21.18
C TYR A 109 -1.78 -8.72 21.12
N TRP A 110 -1.94 -7.66 21.90
CA TRP A 110 -0.90 -6.63 22.10
C TRP A 110 -0.08 -6.88 23.37
N ALA A 111 -0.60 -7.70 24.28
CA ALA A 111 0.10 -8.18 25.46
C ALA A 111 -0.46 -9.54 25.88
N LYS A 112 0.42 -10.46 26.28
CA LYS A 112 0.06 -11.80 26.76
C LYS A 112 0.68 -12.06 28.13
N GLY A 113 -0.07 -11.81 29.19
CA GLY A 113 0.43 -11.97 30.57
C GLY A 113 1.54 -10.97 30.90
N LYS A 114 2.76 -11.46 31.18
CA LYS A 114 3.94 -10.63 31.48
C LYS A 114 4.83 -10.34 30.28
N ASP A 115 4.64 -11.07 29.18
CA ASP A 115 5.43 -10.89 27.98
C ASP A 115 4.94 -9.63 27.25
N LYS A 116 5.76 -8.59 27.28
CA LYS A 116 5.51 -7.37 26.51
C LYS A 116 5.79 -7.67 25.06
N CYS A 117 4.79 -7.45 24.22
CA CYS A 117 4.97 -7.62 22.79
C CYS A 117 5.85 -6.51 22.19
N TYR A 118 6.00 -5.38 22.88
CA TYR A 118 6.87 -4.27 22.48
C TYR A 118 8.09 -4.22 23.40
N GLU A 119 9.24 -4.68 22.92
CA GLU A 119 10.50 -4.33 23.56
C GLU A 119 10.85 -2.89 23.18
N ASN A 120 11.44 -2.16 24.13
CA ASN A 120 11.63 -0.70 24.12
C ASN A 120 12.74 -0.24 23.16
N VAL A 121 12.78 -0.81 21.96
CA VAL A 121 13.75 -0.51 20.90
C VAL A 121 13.15 0.55 19.97
N ASN A 122 14.00 1.34 19.30
CA ASN A 122 13.65 2.52 18.51
C ASN A 122 12.49 2.25 17.52
N PHE A 123 11.26 2.50 18.00
CA PHE A 123 10.03 2.10 17.32
C PHE A 123 9.95 2.67 15.91
N TYR A 124 10.37 3.91 15.68
CA TYR A 124 10.35 4.49 14.33
C TYR A 124 11.19 3.69 13.33
N LYS A 125 12.33 3.16 13.76
CA LYS A 125 13.21 2.34 12.92
C LYS A 125 12.59 0.96 12.66
N GLU A 126 12.02 0.35 13.69
CA GLU A 126 11.37 -0.96 13.58
C GLU A 126 10.06 -0.88 12.79
N PHE A 127 9.23 0.11 13.09
CA PHE A 127 8.01 0.43 12.36
C PHE A 127 8.30 0.69 10.90
N LYS A 128 9.37 1.42 10.54
CA LYS A 128 9.74 1.61 9.14
C LYS A 128 10.01 0.28 8.43
N ASN A 129 10.66 -0.68 9.09
CA ASN A 129 10.93 -2.00 8.51
C ASN A 129 9.64 -2.83 8.41
N ILE A 130 8.84 -2.88 9.48
CA ILE A 130 7.57 -3.61 9.51
C ILE A 130 6.58 -3.04 8.48
N PHE A 131 6.49 -1.71 8.40
CA PHE A 131 5.71 -1.00 7.40
C PHE A 131 6.17 -1.35 5.99
N LYS A 132 7.48 -1.37 5.74
CA LYS A 132 8.03 -1.72 4.44
C LYS A 132 7.61 -3.13 4.01
N ASP A 133 7.74 -4.12 4.89
CA ASP A 133 7.40 -5.51 4.58
C ASP A 133 5.92 -5.67 4.25
N GLU A 134 5.05 -5.10 5.09
CA GLU A 134 3.60 -5.19 4.91
C GLU A 134 3.13 -4.35 3.69
N PHE A 135 3.76 -3.19 3.44
CA PHE A 135 3.49 -2.35 2.28
C PHE A 135 3.64 -3.10 0.96
N TYR A 136 4.68 -3.91 0.80
CA TYR A 136 4.85 -4.67 -0.44
C TYR A 136 3.85 -5.80 -0.60
N LEU A 137 3.35 -6.39 0.49
CA LEU A 137 2.24 -7.36 0.43
C LEU A 137 0.97 -6.71 -0.12
N HIS A 138 0.69 -5.48 0.28
CA HIS A 138 -0.46 -4.72 -0.22
C HIS A 138 -0.23 -4.16 -1.63
N LEU A 139 0.96 -3.63 -1.91
CA LEU A 139 1.30 -3.07 -3.22
C LEU A 139 1.19 -4.13 -4.32
N ASN A 140 1.59 -5.37 -4.02
CA ASN A 140 1.49 -6.48 -4.96
C ASN A 140 0.06 -6.80 -5.44
N ARG A 141 -0.97 -6.45 -4.65
CA ARG A 141 -2.38 -6.62 -5.05
C ARG A 141 -2.74 -5.75 -6.26
N TYR A 142 -1.97 -4.70 -6.52
CA TYR A 142 -2.16 -3.77 -7.63
C TYR A 142 -1.31 -4.12 -8.87
N ASN A 143 -0.53 -5.21 -8.85
CA ASN A 143 0.27 -5.65 -10.01
C ASN A 143 -0.57 -6.12 -11.22
N PHE A 144 -1.88 -6.36 -11.07
CA PHE A 144 -2.67 -7.07 -12.08
C PHE A 144 -3.38 -6.16 -13.11
N VAL A 145 -3.49 -4.85 -12.87
CA VAL A 145 -4.50 -4.03 -13.57
C VAL A 145 -4.03 -3.46 -14.92
N MET A 146 -2.72 -3.41 -15.22
CA MET A 146 -2.19 -2.74 -16.43
C MET A 146 -1.09 -3.57 -17.13
N GLY A 147 -1.48 -4.65 -17.82
CA GLY A 147 -0.72 -5.26 -18.93
C GLY A 147 0.81 -5.35 -18.79
N ASN A 148 1.29 -6.19 -17.86
CA ASN A 148 2.72 -6.47 -17.59
C ASN A 148 3.47 -5.41 -16.76
N PHE A 149 2.79 -4.44 -16.16
CA PHE A 149 3.40 -3.58 -15.15
C PHE A 149 3.49 -4.30 -13.79
N TYR A 150 4.71 -4.45 -13.26
CA TYR A 150 4.95 -5.02 -11.94
C TYR A 150 5.69 -4.03 -11.05
N PHE A 151 5.20 -3.83 -9.83
CA PHE A 151 5.94 -3.10 -8.82
C PHE A 151 7.16 -3.92 -8.39
N VAL A 152 8.33 -3.28 -8.47
CA VAL A 152 9.58 -3.88 -8.01
C VAL A 152 9.59 -3.89 -6.48
N GLN A 153 9.78 -5.07 -5.90
CA GLN A 153 9.99 -5.26 -4.47
C GLN A 153 11.17 -4.41 -3.99
N ASP A 154 11.08 -3.89 -2.77
CA ASP A 154 12.13 -3.05 -2.16
C ASP A 154 12.53 -1.79 -2.94
N ASN A 155 11.76 -1.38 -3.94
CA ASN A 155 12.06 -0.20 -4.74
C ASN A 155 11.55 1.13 -4.16
N HIS A 156 11.25 1.24 -2.86
CA HIS A 156 10.78 2.48 -2.23
C HIS A 156 11.58 2.77 -0.97
N GLU A 157 11.98 4.03 -0.83
CA GLU A 157 12.46 4.60 0.41
C GLU A 157 11.32 5.33 1.11
N PHE A 158 11.16 5.06 2.40
CA PHE A 158 10.09 5.64 3.22
C PHE A 158 10.65 6.69 4.18
N MET A 159 10.01 7.85 4.18
CA MET A 159 10.14 8.87 5.22
C MET A 159 8.84 8.87 6.02
N ILE A 160 8.95 8.49 7.29
CA ILE A 160 7.81 8.39 8.22
C ILE A 160 7.98 9.46 9.28
N THR A 161 7.00 10.33 9.40
CA THR A 161 6.87 11.33 10.46
C THR A 161 5.56 11.10 11.21
N ASP A 162 5.37 11.78 12.34
CA ASP A 162 4.15 11.70 13.12
C ASP A 162 2.88 11.87 12.26
N LYS A 163 2.88 12.80 11.30
CA LYS A 163 1.68 13.15 10.52
C LYS A 163 1.68 12.68 9.09
N LYS A 164 2.75 12.01 8.64
CA LYS A 164 2.91 11.74 7.21
C LYS A 164 3.80 10.55 6.93
N ILE A 165 3.40 9.73 5.96
CA ILE A 165 4.27 8.78 5.29
C ILE A 165 4.48 9.24 3.85
N VAL A 166 5.74 9.36 3.47
CA VAL A 166 6.17 9.60 2.09
C VAL A 166 6.96 8.40 1.63
N GLY A 167 6.53 7.77 0.54
CA GLY A 167 7.30 6.75 -0.16
C GLY A 167 7.81 7.31 -1.48
N SER A 168 9.10 7.18 -1.76
CA SER A 168 9.69 7.55 -3.05
C SER A 168 10.41 6.36 -3.65
N ALA A 169 10.18 6.10 -4.93
CA ALA A 169 10.87 5.00 -5.58
C ALA A 169 12.39 5.21 -5.56
N VAL A 170 13.19 4.17 -5.38
CA VAL A 170 14.66 4.28 -5.39
C VAL A 170 15.17 4.28 -6.84
N LYS A 171 14.72 3.29 -7.62
CA LYS A 171 15.01 3.12 -9.03
C LYS A 171 13.80 3.54 -9.86
N ASN A 172 14.07 4.04 -11.06
CA ASN A 172 13.02 4.32 -12.04
C ASN A 172 12.34 3.01 -12.44
N ILE A 173 11.03 3.08 -12.66
CA ILE A 173 10.33 2.03 -13.36
C ILE A 173 10.44 2.33 -14.84
N GLU A 174 11.01 1.39 -15.58
CA GLU A 174 11.19 1.48 -17.02
C GLU A 174 10.07 0.74 -17.74
N MET A 175 9.61 1.34 -18.83
CA MET A 175 8.63 0.76 -19.72
C MET A 175 9.08 0.92 -21.15
N GLU A 176 8.96 -0.15 -21.90
CA GLU A 176 9.18 -0.13 -23.33
C GLU A 176 7.83 -0.08 -24.04
N PHE A 177 7.59 0.99 -24.80
CA PHE A 177 6.45 1.04 -25.69
C PHE A 177 6.88 0.53 -27.05
N VAL A 178 6.41 -0.65 -27.39
CA VAL A 178 6.49 -1.16 -28.76
C VAL A 178 5.32 -0.55 -29.53
N SER A 179 5.56 -0.13 -30.79
CA SER A 179 4.45 0.10 -31.72
C SER A 179 3.66 -1.20 -31.94
N ALA A 180 2.54 -1.14 -32.66
CA ALA A 180 1.72 -2.33 -32.94
C ALA A 180 2.61 -3.56 -33.28
N PRO A 181 2.21 -4.78 -32.88
CA PRO A 181 3.06 -5.97 -32.95
C PRO A 181 3.61 -6.28 -34.36
N THR A 182 3.03 -5.69 -35.40
CA THR A 182 3.42 -5.85 -36.80
C THR A 182 4.56 -4.94 -37.26
N SER A 183 4.86 -3.83 -36.58
CA SER A 183 5.86 -2.85 -37.06
C SER A 183 7.25 -3.01 -36.47
N GLY A 184 7.42 -3.66 -35.30
CA GLY A 184 8.73 -3.90 -34.69
C GLY A 184 9.53 -2.63 -34.32
N ILE A 185 8.99 -1.45 -34.58
CA ILE A 185 9.62 -0.16 -34.26
C ILE A 185 9.35 0.13 -32.79
N GLY A 186 10.40 0.16 -31.97
CA GLY A 186 10.33 0.68 -30.61
C GLY A 186 9.95 2.17 -30.66
N LEU A 187 8.83 2.54 -30.03
CA LEU A 187 8.39 3.94 -29.95
C LEU A 187 9.21 4.72 -28.91
N GLY A 188 9.91 4.01 -28.02
CA GLY A 188 10.82 4.57 -27.04
C GLY A 188 10.70 3.90 -25.68
N LYS A 189 11.64 4.23 -24.80
CA LYS A 189 11.63 3.83 -23.39
C LYS A 189 11.18 5.00 -22.54
N TYR A 190 10.20 4.76 -21.69
CA TYR A 190 9.74 5.72 -20.69
C TYR A 190 10.24 5.25 -19.34
N SER A 191 10.74 6.18 -18.54
CA SER A 191 11.13 5.90 -17.16
C SER A 191 10.48 6.92 -16.26
N PHE A 192 9.91 6.46 -15.15
CA PHE A 192 9.33 7.34 -14.15
C PHE A 192 9.64 6.85 -12.75
N LYS A 193 9.68 7.79 -11.81
CA LYS A 193 10.04 7.54 -10.42
C LYS A 193 8.81 7.81 -9.54
N PRO A 194 7.95 6.81 -9.30
CA PRO A 194 6.73 7.05 -8.56
C PRO A 194 7.04 7.46 -7.13
N SER A 195 6.21 8.33 -6.59
CA SER A 195 6.25 8.74 -5.19
C SER A 195 4.83 8.94 -4.72
N PHE A 196 4.57 8.63 -3.47
CA PHE A 196 3.27 8.84 -2.85
C PHE A 196 3.42 9.52 -1.50
N ALA A 197 2.34 10.18 -1.08
CA ALA A 197 2.23 10.78 0.23
C ALA A 197 0.86 10.47 0.84
N VAL A 198 0.89 10.08 2.10
CA VAL A 198 -0.29 9.85 2.93
C VAL A 198 -0.15 10.68 4.19
N ASP A 199 -1.09 11.60 4.39
CA ASP A 199 -1.16 12.45 5.58
C ASP A 199 -2.13 11.82 6.60
N PHE A 200 -1.80 11.92 7.88
CA PHE A 200 -2.62 11.46 8.99
C PHE A 200 -3.23 12.66 9.71
N LYS A 201 -4.53 12.56 10.02
CA LYS A 201 -5.18 13.54 10.88
C LYS A 201 -4.79 13.32 12.34
N THR A 202 -4.83 12.06 12.76
CA THR A 202 -4.33 11.55 14.03
C THR A 202 -2.89 11.11 13.82
N GLY A 203 -1.94 11.72 14.52
CA GLY A 203 -0.53 11.39 14.34
C GLY A 203 -0.21 9.94 14.73
N LEU A 204 0.95 9.42 14.31
CA LEU A 204 1.53 8.19 14.85
C LEU A 204 1.74 8.28 16.37
N ASP A 205 1.80 9.49 16.92
CA ASP A 205 1.76 9.73 18.36
C ASP A 205 0.53 9.13 19.05
N ASP A 206 -0.61 9.06 18.38
CA ASP A 206 -1.78 8.38 18.94
C ASP A 206 -1.56 6.87 19.07
N TYR A 207 -0.78 6.27 18.16
CA TYR A 207 -0.38 4.88 18.31
C TYR A 207 0.53 4.70 19.54
N PHE A 208 1.49 5.61 19.79
CA PHE A 208 2.31 5.57 21.02
C PHE A 208 1.48 5.69 22.28
N ARG A 209 0.50 6.59 22.27
CA ARG A 209 -0.41 6.81 23.40
C ARG A 209 -1.26 5.58 23.67
N ILE A 210 -1.77 4.91 22.63
CA ILE A 210 -2.50 3.64 22.77
C ILE A 210 -1.58 2.55 23.32
N ALA A 211 -0.38 2.36 22.76
CA ALA A 211 0.56 1.35 23.23
C ALA A 211 0.93 1.57 24.71
N SER A 212 1.24 2.81 25.10
CA SER A 212 1.52 3.15 26.50
C SER A 212 0.29 2.96 27.41
N ALA A 213 -0.92 3.26 26.91
CA ALA A 213 -2.15 3.01 27.65
C ALA A 213 -2.39 1.51 27.86
N VAL A 214 -2.10 0.67 26.86
CA VAL A 214 -2.19 -0.79 26.98
C VAL A 214 -1.26 -1.31 28.08
N ASP A 215 -0.03 -0.82 28.15
CA ASP A 215 0.92 -1.18 29.21
C ASP A 215 0.37 -0.85 30.62
N SER A 216 -0.28 0.30 30.76
CA SER A 216 -0.96 0.70 32.00
C SER A 216 -2.16 -0.20 32.31
N LEU A 217 -2.96 -0.57 31.31
CA LEU A 217 -4.11 -1.46 31.46
C LEU A 217 -3.71 -2.89 31.88
N VAL A 218 -2.63 -3.42 31.32
CA VAL A 218 -2.05 -4.74 31.68
C VAL A 218 -1.64 -4.73 33.16
N SER A 219 -1.00 -3.65 33.60
CA SER A 219 -0.45 -3.50 34.96
C SER A 219 -1.51 -3.11 35.99
N CYS A 220 -2.69 -2.69 35.55
CA CYS A 220 -3.72 -2.17 36.43
C CYS A 220 -4.34 -3.27 37.31
N LYS A 221 -4.41 -3.03 38.62
CA LYS A 221 -5.01 -3.95 39.61
C LYS A 221 -6.51 -3.75 39.79
N GLU A 222 -7.02 -2.57 39.42
CA GLU A 222 -8.42 -2.19 39.56
C GLU A 222 -9.32 -2.89 38.52
N PRO A 223 -10.66 -2.86 38.72
CA PRO A 223 -11.63 -3.18 37.68
C PRO A 223 -11.32 -2.45 36.38
N MET A 224 -11.42 -3.15 35.24
CA MET A 224 -10.97 -2.63 33.95
C MET A 224 -11.61 -1.28 33.56
N GLN A 225 -12.88 -1.07 33.94
CA GLN A 225 -13.57 0.19 33.69
C GLN A 225 -12.89 1.38 34.36
N GLU A 226 -12.39 1.22 35.59
CA GLU A 226 -11.68 2.26 36.35
C GLU A 226 -10.30 2.51 35.74
N CYS A 227 -9.60 1.45 35.34
CA CYS A 227 -8.35 1.55 34.60
C CYS A 227 -8.52 2.37 33.31
N ILE A 228 -9.60 2.16 32.56
CA ILE A 228 -9.86 2.91 31.31
C ILE A 228 -10.21 4.37 31.62
N ASN A 229 -11.05 4.60 32.62
CA ASN A 229 -11.47 5.95 33.00
C ASN A 229 -10.30 6.81 33.52
N SER A 230 -9.23 6.18 34.02
CA SER A 230 -8.00 6.85 34.46
C SER A 230 -6.97 7.08 33.35
N LEU A 231 -7.17 6.53 32.14
CA LEU A 231 -6.27 6.77 31.02
C LEU A 231 -6.41 8.21 30.49
N ASP A 232 -5.35 8.99 30.60
CA ASP A 232 -5.27 10.31 29.97
C ASP A 232 -4.98 10.19 28.46
N THR A 233 -6.04 9.95 27.69
CA THR A 233 -5.96 9.78 26.23
C THR A 233 -6.89 10.73 25.46
N PRO A 234 -6.73 12.07 25.57
CA PRO A 234 -7.53 13.04 24.83
C PRO A 234 -7.60 12.73 23.33
N GLY A 235 -8.82 12.75 22.81
CA GLY A 235 -9.14 12.50 21.40
C GLY A 235 -9.40 11.02 21.05
N LEU A 236 -9.00 10.08 21.91
CA LEU A 236 -9.20 8.65 21.67
C LEU A 236 -10.52 8.18 22.30
N LYS A 237 -11.36 7.53 21.49
CA LYS A 237 -12.60 6.92 21.96
C LYS A 237 -12.37 5.44 22.19
N TRP A 238 -12.33 5.06 23.45
CA TRP A 238 -12.17 3.68 23.90
C TRP A 238 -13.51 2.98 24.01
N SER A 239 -13.53 1.71 23.64
CA SER A 239 -14.59 0.76 23.96
C SER A 239 -13.94 -0.57 24.29
N PHE A 240 -14.58 -1.38 25.13
CA PHE A 240 -14.05 -2.70 25.45
C PHE A 240 -15.16 -3.71 25.70
N GLN A 241 -14.80 -4.98 25.55
CA GLN A 241 -15.63 -6.14 25.82
C GLN A 241 -14.78 -7.20 26.51
N LYS A 242 -15.29 -7.76 27.60
CA LYS A 242 -14.66 -8.91 28.25
C LYS A 242 -15.01 -10.19 27.49
N ILE A 243 -14.00 -10.96 27.09
CA ILE A 243 -14.15 -12.28 26.45
C ILE A 243 -13.52 -13.33 27.37
N GLY A 244 -14.34 -14.21 27.94
CA GLY A 244 -13.86 -15.20 28.90
C GLY A 244 -13.47 -14.60 30.26
N LEU A 245 -12.56 -15.28 30.98
CA LEU A 245 -12.20 -14.92 32.36
C LEU A 245 -11.13 -13.81 32.43
N THR A 246 -10.15 -13.85 31.54
CA THR A 246 -8.92 -13.04 31.60
C THR A 246 -8.73 -12.09 30.43
N THR A 247 -9.48 -12.26 29.33
CA THR A 247 -9.24 -11.52 28.09
C THR A 247 -10.20 -10.35 27.97
N TYR A 248 -9.66 -9.19 27.65
CA TYR A 248 -10.40 -7.97 27.36
C TYR A 248 -10.04 -7.53 25.95
N VAL A 249 -11.06 -7.39 25.10
CA VAL A 249 -10.91 -6.84 23.75
C VAL A 249 -11.25 -5.36 23.82
N PHE A 250 -10.34 -4.54 23.36
CA PHE A 250 -10.49 -3.09 23.24
C PHE A 250 -10.66 -2.73 21.77
N SER A 251 -11.44 -1.68 21.53
CA SER A 251 -11.44 -1.01 20.24
C SER A 251 -11.28 0.49 20.42
N VAL A 252 -10.33 1.05 19.67
CA VAL A 252 -10.04 2.48 19.61
C VAL A 252 -10.33 2.98 18.21
N GLU A 253 -11.24 3.94 18.08
CA GLU A 253 -11.52 4.60 16.80
C GLU A 253 -10.36 5.54 16.45
N GLN A 254 -9.71 5.32 15.30
CA GLN A 254 -8.74 6.26 14.75
C GLN A 254 -9.24 6.85 13.43
N ASP A 255 -9.07 8.16 13.27
CA ASP A 255 -9.38 8.87 12.03
C ASP A 255 -8.18 8.79 11.07
N ILE A 256 -7.90 7.58 10.62
CA ILE A 256 -6.93 7.36 9.56
C ILE A 256 -7.65 7.73 8.25
N ASN A 257 -7.57 9.01 7.87
CA ASN A 257 -8.26 9.63 6.74
C ASN A 257 -7.68 9.19 5.38
N CYS A 258 -7.57 7.88 5.20
CA CYS A 258 -6.78 7.19 4.21
C CYS A 258 -7.64 6.59 3.08
N ARG A 259 -8.93 6.36 3.33
CA ARG A 259 -9.91 5.94 2.31
C ARG A 259 -10.95 7.04 2.07
N PHE A 260 -11.37 7.20 0.81
CA PHE A 260 -12.48 8.04 0.42
C PHE A 260 -13.72 7.71 1.26
N LYS A 261 -14.27 8.70 1.98
CA LYS A 261 -15.55 8.67 2.73
C LYS A 261 -16.02 7.26 3.15
N GLY A 262 -15.25 6.59 3.99
CA GLY A 262 -15.59 5.27 4.55
C GLY A 262 -15.80 5.32 6.07
N PRO A 263 -16.27 4.23 6.68
CA PRO A 263 -16.28 4.10 8.13
C PRO A 263 -14.86 4.28 8.70
N LYS A 264 -14.76 4.98 9.83
CA LYS A 264 -13.46 5.19 10.50
C LYS A 264 -12.89 3.84 10.92
N PRO A 265 -11.63 3.54 10.58
CA PRO A 265 -11.02 2.29 11.01
C PRO A 265 -10.98 2.21 12.54
N LYS A 266 -11.36 1.04 13.07
CA LYS A 266 -11.23 0.71 14.49
C LYS A 266 -10.01 -0.15 14.66
N ILE A 267 -9.08 0.29 15.50
CA ILE A 267 -7.99 -0.55 15.97
C ILE A 267 -8.57 -1.44 17.05
N MET A 268 -8.66 -2.73 16.77
CA MET A 268 -9.14 -3.74 17.70
C MET A 268 -7.98 -4.58 18.22
N PHE A 269 -7.89 -4.73 19.53
CA PHE A 269 -6.84 -5.52 20.15
C PHE A 269 -7.29 -6.18 21.43
N ALA A 270 -6.61 -7.26 21.80
CA ALA A 270 -6.84 -7.95 23.05
C ALA A 270 -5.68 -7.76 24.03
N VAL A 271 -6.06 -7.66 25.29
CA VAL A 271 -5.16 -7.72 26.43
C VAL A 271 -5.60 -8.88 27.31
N GLU A 272 -4.68 -9.83 27.52
CA GLU A 272 -4.88 -10.90 28.49
C GLU A 272 -4.28 -10.49 29.83
N LYS A 273 -5.13 -10.29 30.85
CA LYS A 273 -4.64 -10.08 32.22
C LYS A 273 -4.20 -11.42 32.81
N PRO A 274 -3.04 -11.48 33.48
CA PRO A 274 -2.72 -12.66 34.26
C PRO A 274 -3.81 -12.87 35.30
N VAL A 275 -4.29 -14.11 35.44
CA VAL A 275 -5.15 -14.47 36.58
C VAL A 275 -4.35 -14.10 37.82
N SER A 276 -4.84 -13.13 38.59
CA SER A 276 -4.38 -12.98 39.97
C SER A 276 -4.71 -14.31 40.63
N VAL A 277 -3.72 -15.18 40.78
CA VAL A 277 -3.87 -16.38 41.60
C VAL A 277 -4.46 -15.85 42.90
N PRO A 278 -5.69 -16.25 43.28
CA PRO A 278 -6.28 -15.77 44.52
C PRO A 278 -5.21 -15.96 45.56
N GLU A 279 -4.80 -14.86 46.19
CA GLU A 279 -3.73 -14.84 47.18
C GLU A 279 -3.99 -16.06 48.05
N VAL A 280 -3.11 -17.06 47.98
CA VAL A 280 -3.33 -18.34 48.65
C VAL A 280 -3.55 -17.91 50.08
N VAL A 281 -4.78 -18.03 50.56
CA VAL A 281 -5.12 -17.66 51.93
C VAL A 281 -4.30 -18.65 52.72
N THR A 282 -3.11 -18.22 53.15
CA THR A 282 -2.26 -19.03 53.99
C THR A 282 -3.15 -19.33 55.18
N PRO A 283 -3.48 -20.61 55.42
CA PRO A 283 -4.32 -20.96 56.54
C PRO A 283 -3.70 -20.29 57.76
N PRO A 284 -4.53 -19.69 58.65
CA PRO A 284 -4.01 -18.95 59.79
C PRO A 284 -2.95 -19.79 60.47
N VAL A 285 -1.75 -19.23 60.62
CA VAL A 285 -0.65 -19.91 61.31
C VAL A 285 -1.22 -20.39 62.64
N PRO A 286 -1.23 -21.70 62.92
CA PRO A 286 -1.81 -22.20 64.15
C PRO A 286 -1.15 -21.46 65.31
N ALA A 287 -1.98 -20.93 66.22
CA ALA A 287 -1.50 -20.18 67.36
C ALA A 287 -0.40 -21.00 68.07
N PRO A 288 0.71 -20.38 68.48
CA PRO A 288 1.73 -21.09 69.23
C PRO A 288 1.08 -21.77 70.42
N ILE A 289 1.28 -23.08 70.54
CA ILE A 289 0.80 -23.85 71.68
C ILE A 289 1.52 -23.28 72.90
N VAL A 290 0.81 -22.45 73.67
CA VAL A 290 1.33 -21.93 74.93
C VAL A 290 1.37 -23.09 75.91
N PRO A 291 2.55 -23.52 76.40
CA PRO A 291 2.61 -24.57 77.40
C PRO A 291 1.86 -24.11 78.66
N PRO A 292 1.14 -25.03 79.34
CA PRO A 292 0.42 -24.70 80.56
C PRO A 292 1.39 -24.11 81.59
N VAL A 293 1.05 -22.94 82.13
CA VAL A 293 1.77 -22.30 83.22
C VAL A 293 1.68 -23.24 84.44
N PRO A 294 2.80 -23.73 85.00
CA PRO A 294 2.78 -24.50 86.23
C PRO A 294 2.21 -23.64 87.35
N GLY A 295 1.28 -24.20 88.12
CA GLY A 295 0.44 -23.49 89.07
C GLY A 295 1.18 -22.55 90.02
N ALA A 296 0.56 -21.39 90.23
CA ALA A 296 0.81 -20.48 91.34
C ALA A 296 -0.23 -20.72 92.43
#